data_AF-A0A8C4YBY7-F1
#
_entry.id   AF-A0A8C4YBY7-F1
#
_cell.length_a   1.000
_cell.length_b   1.000
_cell.length_c   1.000
_cell.angle_alpha   90.00
_cell.angle_beta   90.00
_cell.angle_gamma   90.00
#
_symmetry.space_group_name_H-M   'P 1'
#
loop_
_entity.id
_entity.type
_entity.pdbx_description
1 polymer ?
#
loop_
_entity_poly.entity_id
_entity_poly.type
_entity_poly.pdbx_seq_one_letter_code
_entity_poly.pdbx_strand_id
1 'polypeptide(L)'
;MQLIKPALYVGDHIQYWNRTVGLYLVIEASNGMMLIWDKKTTIFIKLTPNYKGKICGLCGNFDDKSSNDFTTRNGLLVTNPLEFGNSWKQSGSCTDVIDEILPCNLKPHRKSWAERECSIIRSDVFKVCHDKVDPAPFYENCVHDACSCDSGGDCECFCSAVAAYAQECIKAEACVFWRTPDICPIFCDYYNPRNECEWHYEPCGRHIVTCRIINNVSSNFSLPYLEGKKLLNVFVLHIMKI
;
A
#
# COMPACT_ATOMS: atom_id res chain seq x y z
N MET A 1 -46.26 -9.44 11.92
CA MET A 1 -45.29 -10.35 12.59
C MET A 1 -43.91 -9.98 12.05
N GLN A 2 -43.08 -9.41 12.93
CA GLN A 2 -41.76 -8.76 12.76
C GLN A 2 -41.22 -8.48 11.36
N LEU A 3 -41.36 -7.21 10.96
CA LEU A 3 -40.46 -6.54 10.02
C LEU A 3 -39.14 -6.26 10.75
N ILE A 4 -38.08 -7.00 10.42
CA ILE A 4 -36.71 -6.61 10.80
C ILE A 4 -36.36 -5.40 9.94
N LYS A 5 -36.45 -4.20 10.53
CA LYS A 5 -35.96 -2.96 9.91
C LYS A 5 -34.45 -3.10 9.66
N PRO A 6 -33.91 -2.62 8.53
CA PRO A 6 -32.48 -2.36 8.44
C PRO A 6 -32.13 -1.36 9.54
N ALA A 7 -31.16 -1.71 10.39
CA ALA A 7 -30.56 -0.76 11.30
C ALA A 7 -29.86 0.30 10.44
N LEU A 8 -30.54 1.43 10.21
CA LEU A 8 -29.92 2.64 9.73
C LEU A 8 -29.07 3.15 10.91
N TYR A 9 -27.81 2.74 10.96
CA TYR A 9 -26.84 3.38 11.83
C TYR A 9 -26.61 4.78 11.28
N VAL A 10 -27.34 5.76 11.83
CA VAL A 10 -26.92 7.16 11.80
C VAL A 10 -25.71 7.21 12.72
N GLY A 11 -24.55 6.85 12.18
CA GLY A 11 -23.28 6.98 12.89
C GLY A 11 -22.94 8.45 13.03
N ASP A 12 -22.38 8.82 14.18
CA ASP A 12 -21.75 10.12 14.39
C ASP A 12 -20.88 10.49 13.19
N HIS A 13 -20.88 11.76 12.79
CA HIS A 13 -20.04 12.24 11.71
C HIS A 13 -18.56 12.00 12.04
N ILE A 14 -17.98 10.91 11.53
CA ILE A 14 -16.56 10.61 11.67
C ILE A 14 -15.79 11.66 10.88
N GLN A 15 -15.11 12.54 11.61
CA GLN A 15 -14.22 13.52 11.00
C GLN A 15 -13.03 12.78 10.38
N TYR A 16 -12.68 13.13 9.15
CA TYR A 16 -11.53 12.57 8.45
C TYR A 16 -10.74 13.68 7.75
N TRP A 17 -9.50 13.37 7.44
CA TRP A 17 -8.57 14.28 6.81
C TRP A 17 -7.80 13.53 5.74
N ASN A 18 -7.67 14.12 4.55
CA ASN A 18 -6.81 13.58 3.53
C ASN A 18 -5.60 14.50 3.28
N ARG A 19 -4.49 13.91 2.85
CA ARG A 19 -3.30 14.62 2.39
C ARG A 19 -2.54 13.75 1.40
N THR A 20 -1.88 14.38 0.42
CA THR A 20 -0.92 13.67 -0.44
C THR A 20 0.45 13.71 0.23
N VAL A 21 1.08 12.54 0.39
CA VAL A 21 2.44 12.40 0.95
C VAL A 21 3.25 11.56 -0.03
N GLY A 22 4.25 12.16 -0.66
CA GLY A 22 5.01 11.51 -1.72
C GLY A 22 4.08 11.08 -2.87
N LEU A 23 4.12 9.79 -3.21
CA LEU A 23 3.25 9.20 -4.23
C LEU A 23 1.85 8.83 -3.72
N TYR A 24 1.61 8.87 -2.41
CA TYR A 24 0.44 8.26 -1.79
C TYR A 24 -0.62 9.29 -1.40
N LEU A 25 -1.89 8.87 -1.43
CA LEU A 25 -2.98 9.52 -0.71
C LEU A 25 -3.08 8.91 0.70
N VAL A 26 -3.02 9.74 1.72
CA VAL A 26 -3.22 9.32 3.12
C VAL A 26 -4.53 9.89 3.61
N ILE A 27 -5.43 9.03 4.06
CA ILE A 27 -6.71 9.38 4.70
C ILE A 27 -6.63 8.94 6.16
N GLU A 28 -6.77 9.89 7.06
CA GLU A 28 -6.77 9.66 8.51
C GLU A 28 -8.15 9.98 9.07
N ALA A 29 -8.75 9.04 9.78
CA ALA A 29 -10.05 9.20 10.41
C ALA A 29 -9.91 9.33 11.93
N SER A 30 -10.75 10.19 12.52
CA SER A 30 -10.77 10.51 13.95
C SER A 30 -11.06 9.30 14.85
N ASN A 31 -11.63 8.22 14.31
CA ASN A 31 -11.86 6.97 15.01
C ASN A 31 -10.60 6.08 15.16
N GLY A 32 -9.43 6.53 14.68
CA GLY A 32 -8.19 5.77 14.80
C GLY A 32 -8.00 4.74 13.70
N MET A 33 -8.42 5.08 12.47
CA MET A 33 -8.09 4.37 11.22
C MET A 33 -7.28 5.28 10.31
N MET A 34 -6.28 4.72 9.63
CA MET A 34 -5.55 5.38 8.55
C MET A 34 -5.48 4.48 7.32
N LEU A 35 -5.84 5.05 6.17
CA LEU A 35 -5.72 4.45 4.85
C LEU A 35 -4.57 5.13 4.09
N ILE A 36 -3.67 4.36 3.52
CA ILE A 36 -2.61 4.85 2.63
C ILE A 36 -2.79 4.14 1.30
N TRP A 37 -2.98 4.90 0.23
CA TRP A 37 -3.25 4.37 -1.11
C TRP A 37 -2.26 4.95 -2.11
N ASP A 38 -1.66 4.10 -2.92
CA ASP A 38 -0.70 4.48 -3.97
C ASP A 38 -1.37 5.11 -5.23
N LYS A 39 -2.69 5.30 -5.19
CA LYS A 39 -3.53 5.78 -6.30
C LYS A 39 -3.68 4.76 -7.44
N LYS A 40 -3.28 3.51 -7.19
CA LYS A 40 -3.32 2.36 -8.09
C LYS A 40 -3.97 1.19 -7.36
N THR A 41 -3.21 0.15 -7.04
CA THR A 41 -3.70 -1.12 -6.50
C THR A 41 -3.26 -1.38 -5.06
N THR A 42 -2.26 -0.64 -4.53
CA THR A 42 -1.71 -0.91 -3.20
C THR A 42 -2.41 -0.08 -2.14
N ILE A 43 -3.00 -0.77 -1.16
CA ILE A 43 -3.66 -0.15 -0.01
C ILE A 43 -3.01 -0.66 1.27
N PHE A 44 -2.60 0.25 2.15
CA PHE A 44 -2.22 -0.06 3.52
C PHE A 44 -3.29 0.47 4.48
N ILE A 45 -3.75 -0.40 5.37
CA ILE A 45 -4.67 -0.05 6.45
C ILE A 45 -3.89 -0.10 7.76
N LYS A 46 -3.91 1.00 8.51
CA LYS A 46 -3.40 1.07 9.88
C LYS A 46 -4.54 1.33 10.84
N LEU A 47 -4.59 0.56 11.91
CA LEU A 47 -5.57 0.70 12.97
C LEU A 47 -4.85 0.98 14.29
N THR A 48 -5.48 1.79 15.14
CA THR A 48 -5.01 1.96 16.52
C THR A 48 -5.20 0.65 17.31
N PRO A 49 -4.40 0.41 18.36
CA PRO A 49 -4.52 -0.80 19.19
C PRO A 49 -5.91 -1.02 19.81
N ASN A 50 -6.76 0.00 19.86
CA ASN A 50 -8.14 -0.13 20.34
C ASN A 50 -9.01 -1.11 19.52
N TYR A 51 -8.61 -1.40 18.28
CA TYR A 51 -9.27 -2.37 17.39
C TYR A 51 -8.77 -3.81 17.57
N LYS A 52 -7.78 -4.05 18.43
CA LYS A 52 -7.19 -5.38 18.62
C LYS A 52 -8.25 -6.42 18.99
N GLY A 53 -8.34 -7.50 18.21
CA GLY A 53 -9.34 -8.58 18.37
C GLY A 53 -10.79 -8.17 18.15
N LYS A 54 -11.06 -6.98 17.57
CA LYS A 54 -12.42 -6.45 17.33
C LYS A 54 -12.78 -6.34 15.87
N ILE A 55 -11.87 -6.71 14.98
CA ILE A 55 -12.09 -6.70 13.54
C ILE A 55 -12.17 -8.12 13.00
N CYS A 56 -12.64 -8.23 11.78
CA CYS A 56 -12.65 -9.45 11.00
C CYS A 56 -12.64 -9.08 9.51
N GLY A 57 -12.26 -10.02 8.66
CA GLY A 57 -12.20 -9.81 7.22
C GLY A 57 -10.96 -10.46 6.62
N LEU A 58 -10.66 -10.08 5.38
CA LEU A 58 -9.50 -10.58 4.63
C LEU A 58 -8.15 -10.22 5.28
N CYS A 59 -8.10 -9.19 6.13
CA CYS A 59 -6.91 -8.79 6.88
C CYS A 59 -6.80 -9.48 8.26
N GLY A 60 -7.59 -10.53 8.52
CA GLY A 60 -7.58 -11.24 9.79
C GLY A 60 -8.36 -10.53 10.90
N ASN A 61 -8.02 -10.85 12.15
CA ASN A 61 -8.74 -10.34 13.34
C ASN A 61 -7.93 -9.35 14.20
N PHE A 62 -6.66 -9.13 13.85
CA PHE A 62 -5.73 -8.23 14.54
C PHE A 62 -5.60 -8.55 16.03
N ASP A 63 -5.29 -9.81 16.40
CA ASP A 63 -5.08 -10.24 17.80
C ASP A 63 -3.62 -10.61 18.15
N ASP A 64 -2.67 -10.31 17.25
CA ASP A 64 -1.25 -10.70 17.26
C ASP A 64 -0.99 -12.21 17.07
N LYS A 65 -1.97 -12.99 16.61
CA LYS A 65 -1.83 -14.44 16.36
C LYS A 65 -2.21 -14.81 14.93
N SER A 66 -1.22 -14.86 14.04
CA SER A 66 -1.46 -15.18 12.62
C SER A 66 -2.09 -16.54 12.33
N SER A 67 -1.98 -17.49 13.27
CA SER A 67 -2.50 -18.86 13.07
C SER A 67 -4.03 -18.95 13.05
N ASN A 68 -4.77 -17.88 13.39
CA ASN A 68 -6.23 -17.86 13.37
C ASN A 68 -6.81 -16.82 12.37
N ASP A 69 -5.97 -16.18 11.56
CA ASP A 69 -6.41 -15.11 10.66
C ASP A 69 -7.36 -15.62 9.56
N PHE A 70 -7.26 -16.89 9.18
CA PHE A 70 -8.19 -17.54 8.25
C PHE A 70 -9.50 -17.98 8.94
N THR A 71 -10.14 -17.04 9.63
CA THR A 71 -11.47 -17.22 10.20
C THR A 71 -12.53 -16.71 9.22
N THR A 72 -13.42 -17.60 8.79
CA THR A 72 -14.52 -17.28 7.86
C THR A 72 -15.54 -16.31 8.46
N ARG A 73 -16.40 -15.73 7.61
CA ARG A 73 -17.53 -14.88 8.05
C ARG A 73 -18.45 -15.54 9.09
N ASN A 74 -18.54 -16.87 9.09
CA ASN A 74 -19.35 -17.65 10.05
C ASN A 74 -18.58 -18.05 11.32
N GLY A 75 -17.33 -17.58 11.50
CA GLY A 75 -16.52 -17.87 12.68
C GLY A 75 -15.80 -19.22 12.65
N LEU A 76 -15.76 -19.90 11.51
CA LEU A 76 -15.02 -21.16 11.36
C LEU A 76 -13.57 -20.89 10.96
N LEU A 77 -12.62 -21.49 11.66
CA LEU A 77 -11.20 -21.49 11.30
C LEU A 77 -10.95 -22.51 10.19
N VAL A 78 -10.36 -22.05 9.09
CA VAL A 78 -10.03 -22.87 7.92
C VAL A 78 -8.55 -22.74 7.57
N THR A 79 -8.03 -23.70 6.81
CA THR A 79 -6.64 -23.66 6.31
C THR A 79 -6.56 -23.30 4.83
N ASN A 80 -7.68 -23.42 4.08
CA ASN A 80 -7.73 -23.13 2.66
C ASN A 80 -7.98 -21.63 2.42
N PRO A 81 -7.05 -20.90 1.75
CA PRO A 81 -7.21 -19.48 1.45
C PRO A 81 -8.42 -19.16 0.56
N LEU A 82 -8.79 -20.06 -0.36
CA LEU A 82 -9.95 -19.87 -1.25
C LEU A 82 -11.25 -19.99 -0.47
N GLU A 83 -11.37 -20.96 0.43
CA GLU A 83 -12.52 -21.10 1.32
C GLU A 83 -12.66 -19.86 2.21
N PHE A 84 -11.55 -19.41 2.81
CA PHE A 84 -11.50 -18.19 3.60
C PHE A 84 -11.94 -16.96 2.78
N GLY A 85 -11.32 -16.71 1.62
CA GLY A 85 -11.59 -15.56 0.78
C GLY A 85 -13.03 -15.51 0.24
N ASN A 86 -13.54 -16.65 -0.25
CA ASN A 86 -14.92 -16.75 -0.76
C ASN A 86 -15.95 -16.47 0.34
N SER A 87 -15.67 -16.80 1.60
CA SER A 87 -16.57 -16.50 2.73
C SER A 87 -16.78 -14.99 2.98
N TRP A 88 -15.84 -14.15 2.53
CA TRP A 88 -15.86 -12.71 2.75
C TRP A 88 -16.50 -11.91 1.62
N LYS A 89 -17.00 -12.56 0.54
CA LYS A 89 -17.70 -11.86 -0.54
C LYS A 89 -18.88 -11.03 -0.03
N GLN A 90 -19.08 -9.86 -0.63
CA GLN A 90 -20.15 -8.94 -0.23
C GLN A 90 -21.53 -9.40 -0.74
N SER A 91 -21.58 -9.96 -1.95
CA SER A 91 -22.81 -10.43 -2.58
C SER A 91 -22.76 -11.94 -2.79
N GLY A 92 -23.87 -12.62 -2.50
CA GLY A 92 -24.06 -14.03 -2.83
C GLY A 92 -24.08 -14.31 -4.35
N SER A 93 -24.30 -13.29 -5.17
CA SER A 93 -24.26 -13.41 -6.64
C SER A 93 -22.85 -13.53 -7.22
N CYS A 94 -21.82 -13.20 -6.43
CA CYS A 94 -20.43 -13.36 -6.87
C CYS A 94 -20.07 -14.87 -6.86
N THR A 95 -19.51 -15.33 -7.96
CA THR A 95 -19.02 -16.71 -8.12
C THR A 95 -17.84 -16.96 -7.22
N ASP A 96 -17.75 -18.18 -6.69
CA ASP A 96 -16.61 -18.60 -5.89
C ASP A 96 -15.38 -18.82 -6.78
N VAL A 97 -14.21 -18.46 -6.26
CA VAL A 97 -12.93 -18.82 -6.85
C VAL A 97 -12.63 -20.27 -6.48
N ILE A 98 -12.51 -21.13 -7.48
CA ILE A 98 -12.33 -22.58 -7.29
C ILE A 98 -10.85 -23.00 -7.31
N ASP A 99 -10.03 -22.28 -8.04
CA ASP A 99 -8.61 -22.58 -8.24
C ASP A 99 -7.80 -21.28 -8.23
N GLU A 100 -6.55 -21.39 -7.80
CA GLU A 100 -5.59 -20.29 -7.90
C GLU A 100 -5.25 -20.01 -9.37
N ILE A 101 -5.31 -18.74 -9.76
CA ILE A 101 -4.91 -18.32 -11.10
C ILE A 101 -3.39 -18.24 -11.13
N LEU A 102 -2.77 -19.02 -12.03
CA LEU A 102 -1.32 -19.03 -12.29
C LEU A 102 -1.02 -18.29 -13.60
N PRO A 103 -0.78 -16.96 -13.58
CA PRO A 103 -0.78 -16.13 -14.79
C PRO A 103 0.35 -16.48 -15.74
N CYS A 104 1.53 -16.82 -15.21
CA CYS A 104 2.67 -17.22 -16.03
C CYS A 104 2.44 -18.57 -16.74
N ASN A 105 1.55 -19.44 -16.24
CA ASN A 105 1.17 -20.67 -16.95
C ASN A 105 0.19 -20.38 -18.08
N LEU A 106 -0.71 -19.42 -17.87
CA LEU A 106 -1.64 -18.94 -18.90
C LEU A 106 -0.92 -18.12 -19.99
N LYS A 107 0.15 -17.41 -19.60
CA LYS A 107 0.92 -16.48 -20.46
C LYS A 107 2.42 -16.80 -20.40
N PRO A 108 2.86 -17.98 -20.88
CA PRO A 108 4.25 -18.43 -20.73
C PRO A 108 5.27 -17.52 -21.43
N HIS A 109 4.88 -16.84 -22.51
CA HIS A 109 5.75 -15.91 -23.24
C HIS A 109 6.16 -14.69 -22.40
N ARG A 110 5.42 -14.34 -21.34
CA ARG A 110 5.74 -13.24 -20.43
C ARG A 110 6.71 -13.62 -19.32
N LYS A 111 6.79 -14.91 -19.00
CA LYS A 111 7.51 -15.41 -17.83
C LYS A 111 8.97 -14.96 -17.80
N SER A 112 9.70 -15.12 -18.90
CA SER A 112 11.11 -14.73 -18.97
C SER A 112 11.35 -13.24 -18.75
N TRP A 113 10.43 -12.38 -19.25
CA TRP A 113 10.50 -10.95 -19.00
C TRP A 113 10.19 -10.64 -17.54
N ALA A 114 9.11 -11.21 -16.99
CA ALA A 114 8.71 -11.02 -15.60
C ALA A 114 9.80 -11.44 -14.61
N GLU A 115 10.38 -12.63 -14.77
CA GLU A 115 11.48 -13.13 -13.92
C GLU A 115 12.72 -12.21 -14.01
N ARG A 116 13.05 -11.73 -15.21
CA ARG A 116 14.18 -10.82 -15.41
C ARG A 116 13.95 -9.48 -14.73
N GLU A 117 12.83 -8.80 -14.96
CA GLU A 117 12.58 -7.49 -14.36
C GLU A 117 12.46 -7.59 -12.84
N CYS A 118 11.70 -8.57 -12.34
CA CYS A 118 11.49 -8.76 -10.89
C CYS A 118 12.77 -9.21 -10.14
N SER A 119 13.80 -9.69 -10.85
CA SER A 119 15.08 -10.06 -10.25
C SER A 119 15.76 -8.93 -9.48
N ILE A 120 15.42 -7.66 -9.76
CA ILE A 120 15.91 -6.50 -9.01
C ILE A 120 15.68 -6.66 -7.49
N ILE A 121 14.55 -7.25 -7.08
CA ILE A 121 14.19 -7.49 -5.67
C ILE A 121 15.24 -8.36 -4.97
N ARG A 122 15.83 -9.33 -5.68
CA ARG A 122 16.86 -10.26 -5.19
C ARG A 122 18.29 -9.83 -5.51
N SER A 123 18.46 -8.69 -6.19
CA SER A 123 19.76 -8.18 -6.61
C SER A 123 20.47 -7.38 -5.51
N ASP A 124 21.73 -7.02 -5.76
CA ASP A 124 22.51 -6.19 -4.83
C ASP A 124 21.88 -4.81 -4.57
N VAL A 125 20.97 -4.33 -5.42
CA VAL A 125 20.21 -3.07 -5.21
C VAL A 125 19.49 -3.09 -3.87
N PHE A 126 18.90 -4.23 -3.49
CA PHE A 126 18.13 -4.38 -2.25
C PHE A 126 18.90 -5.10 -1.14
N LYS A 127 20.21 -5.32 -1.29
CA LYS A 127 21.03 -6.09 -0.35
C LYS A 127 20.92 -5.61 1.10
N VAL A 128 20.85 -4.30 1.31
CA VAL A 128 20.72 -3.70 2.66
C VAL A 128 19.41 -4.04 3.37
N CYS A 129 18.43 -4.57 2.63
CA CYS A 129 17.11 -4.95 3.12
C CYS A 129 16.92 -6.48 3.22
N HIS A 130 17.69 -7.29 2.49
CA HIS A 130 17.51 -8.75 2.43
C HIS A 130 17.56 -9.42 3.82
N ASP A 131 18.42 -8.94 4.71
CA ASP A 131 18.54 -9.47 6.09
C ASP A 131 17.41 -8.99 7.03
N LYS A 132 16.61 -8.01 6.60
CA LYS A 132 15.53 -7.40 7.39
C LYS A 132 14.13 -7.81 6.94
N VAL A 133 13.95 -8.02 5.63
CA VAL A 133 12.68 -8.39 5.00
C VAL A 133 12.96 -9.44 3.94
N ASP A 134 12.35 -10.63 4.08
CA ASP A 134 12.50 -11.73 3.13
C ASP A 134 12.03 -11.31 1.72
N PRO A 135 12.93 -11.31 0.71
CA PRO A 135 12.58 -10.93 -0.65
C PRO A 135 11.77 -11.99 -1.40
N ALA A 136 11.72 -13.24 -0.94
CA ALA A 136 11.11 -14.35 -1.66
C ALA A 136 9.63 -14.11 -2.03
N PRO A 137 8.72 -13.79 -1.08
CA PRO A 137 7.31 -13.56 -1.41
C PRO A 137 7.10 -12.33 -2.31
N PHE A 138 7.91 -11.29 -2.16
CA PHE A 138 7.80 -10.09 -3.01
C PHE A 138 8.24 -10.35 -4.44
N TYR A 139 9.28 -11.16 -4.64
CA TYR A 139 9.71 -11.61 -5.96
C TYR A 139 8.61 -12.45 -6.63
N GLU A 140 8.03 -13.41 -5.90
CA GLU A 140 6.98 -14.29 -6.44
C GLU A 140 5.73 -13.51 -6.84
N ASN A 141 5.28 -12.57 -5.99
CA ASN A 141 4.18 -11.66 -6.28
C ASN A 141 4.49 -10.76 -7.50
N CYS A 142 5.71 -10.21 -7.57
CA CYS A 142 6.11 -9.40 -8.72
C CYS A 142 6.03 -10.18 -10.03
N VAL A 143 6.51 -11.43 -10.05
CA VAL A 143 6.45 -12.28 -11.24
C VAL A 143 5.01 -12.63 -11.61
N HIS A 144 4.17 -12.93 -10.62
CA HIS A 144 2.74 -13.19 -10.80
C HIS A 144 2.01 -11.98 -11.43
N ASP A 145 2.22 -10.78 -10.88
CA ASP A 145 1.61 -9.54 -11.36
C ASP A 145 2.11 -9.17 -12.78
N ALA A 146 3.43 -9.27 -13.01
CA ALA A 146 4.07 -8.96 -14.29
C ALA A 146 3.66 -9.92 -15.42
N CYS A 147 3.30 -11.17 -15.09
CA CYS A 147 2.68 -12.10 -16.04
C CYS A 147 1.20 -11.80 -16.28
N SER A 148 0.49 -11.22 -15.30
CA SER A 148 -0.94 -10.93 -15.40
C SER A 148 -1.24 -9.72 -16.28
N CYS A 149 -0.44 -8.67 -16.20
CA CYS A 149 -0.67 -7.41 -16.91
C CYS A 149 -0.28 -7.54 -18.39
N ASP A 150 -1.27 -7.58 -19.30
CA ASP A 150 -1.11 -7.76 -20.74
C ASP A 150 -1.84 -6.73 -21.60
N SER A 151 -2.64 -5.87 -20.98
CA SER A 151 -3.57 -4.96 -21.66
C SER A 151 -3.00 -3.56 -21.86
N GLY A 152 -1.66 -3.42 -21.77
CA GLY A 152 -0.96 -2.13 -21.73
C GLY A 152 -0.88 -1.60 -20.29
N GLY A 153 0.34 -1.46 -19.76
CA GLY A 153 0.56 -1.12 -18.35
C GLY A 153 1.52 -2.07 -17.61
N ASP A 154 2.21 -2.96 -18.32
CA ASP A 154 3.11 -3.97 -17.73
C ASP A 154 4.19 -3.35 -16.83
N CYS A 155 4.69 -2.17 -17.21
CA CYS A 155 5.61 -1.40 -16.40
C CYS A 155 4.98 -0.94 -15.08
N GLU A 156 3.69 -0.63 -15.06
CA GLU A 156 2.99 -0.15 -13.86
C GLU A 156 2.81 -1.25 -12.81
N CYS A 157 2.49 -2.48 -13.23
CA CYS A 157 2.37 -3.61 -12.31
C CYS A 157 3.72 -3.98 -11.69
N PHE A 158 4.76 -4.09 -12.54
CA PHE A 158 6.14 -4.28 -12.09
C PHE A 158 6.59 -3.20 -11.10
N CYS A 159 6.41 -1.91 -11.43
CA CYS A 159 6.85 -0.82 -10.57
C CYS A 159 6.09 -0.78 -9.24
N SER A 160 4.81 -1.15 -9.22
CA SER A 160 4.01 -1.21 -8.00
C SER A 160 4.47 -2.34 -7.09
N ALA A 161 4.76 -3.52 -7.66
CA ALA A 161 5.28 -4.67 -6.90
C ALA A 161 6.66 -4.40 -6.29
N VAL A 162 7.59 -3.79 -7.04
CA VAL A 162 8.91 -3.42 -6.49
C VAL A 162 8.80 -2.31 -5.44
N ALA A 163 7.92 -1.32 -5.65
CA ALA A 163 7.67 -0.26 -4.67
C ALA A 163 7.09 -0.81 -3.35
N ALA A 164 6.27 -1.85 -3.40
CA ALA A 164 5.75 -2.51 -2.21
C ALA A 164 6.89 -3.12 -1.36
N TYR A 165 7.86 -3.77 -1.99
CA TYR A 165 9.04 -4.29 -1.28
C TYR A 165 9.90 -3.15 -0.70
N ALA A 166 10.17 -2.11 -1.51
CA ALA A 166 10.89 -0.92 -1.04
C ALA A 166 10.20 -0.26 0.18
N GLN A 167 8.87 -0.25 0.22
CA GLN A 167 8.11 0.29 1.35
C GLN A 167 8.27 -0.53 2.64
N GLU A 168 8.36 -1.86 2.56
CA GLU A 168 8.68 -2.69 3.72
C GLU A 168 10.14 -2.52 4.17
N CYS A 169 11.07 -2.36 3.21
CA CYS A 169 12.46 -2.00 3.53
C CYS A 169 12.55 -0.68 4.30
N ILE A 170 11.81 0.35 3.88
CA ILE A 170 11.75 1.64 4.58
C ILE A 170 11.21 1.47 6.01
N LYS A 171 10.16 0.66 6.21
CA LYS A 171 9.64 0.36 7.55
C LYS A 171 10.66 -0.36 8.43
N ALA A 172 11.50 -1.20 7.84
CA ALA A 172 12.60 -1.88 8.50
C ALA A 172 13.89 -1.03 8.57
N GLU A 173 13.79 0.29 8.34
CA GLU A 173 14.92 1.22 8.39
C GLU A 173 16.05 0.87 7.40
N ALA A 174 15.69 0.33 6.22
CA ALA A 174 16.58 0.07 5.10
C ALA A 174 16.12 0.90 3.89
N CYS A 175 16.71 2.10 3.74
CA CYS A 175 16.42 2.98 2.62
C CYS A 175 17.12 2.48 1.35
N VAL A 176 16.35 2.27 0.27
CA VAL A 176 16.87 1.77 -1.02
C VAL A 176 16.54 2.74 -2.15
N PHE A 177 17.55 3.17 -2.91
CA PHE A 177 17.38 3.96 -4.13
C PHE A 177 17.36 3.00 -5.34
N TRP A 178 16.16 2.57 -5.73
CA TRP A 178 16.01 1.51 -6.75
C TRP A 178 15.55 2.01 -8.13
N ARG A 179 14.92 3.19 -8.21
CA ARG A 179 14.47 3.78 -9.48
C ARG A 179 15.64 4.35 -10.28
N THR A 180 15.59 4.18 -11.59
CA THR A 180 16.54 4.77 -12.54
C THR A 180 15.77 5.39 -13.72
N PRO A 181 16.43 6.13 -14.63
CA PRO A 181 15.78 6.60 -15.85
C PRO A 181 15.17 5.47 -16.71
N ASP A 182 15.77 4.27 -16.66
CA ASP A 182 15.34 3.10 -17.41
C ASP A 182 14.37 2.21 -16.61
N ILE A 183 14.45 2.23 -15.28
CA ILE A 183 13.66 1.39 -14.36
C ILE A 183 12.73 2.28 -13.55
N CYS A 184 11.44 2.23 -13.89
CA CYS A 184 10.37 2.88 -13.15
C CYS A 184 10.62 4.37 -12.87
N PRO A 185 10.91 5.19 -13.90
CA PRO A 185 11.31 6.59 -13.74
C PRO A 185 10.24 7.43 -13.04
N ILE A 186 10.68 8.45 -12.31
CA ILE A 186 9.82 9.43 -11.64
C ILE A 186 10.18 10.86 -12.08
N PHE A 187 9.17 11.59 -12.56
CA PHE A 187 9.33 12.96 -13.05
C PHE A 187 8.97 13.95 -11.93
N CYS A 188 9.97 14.34 -11.13
CA CYS A 188 9.81 15.31 -10.03
C CYS A 188 10.06 16.75 -10.48
N ASP A 189 10.93 16.92 -11.47
CA ASP A 189 11.28 18.19 -12.11
C ASP A 189 10.10 18.87 -12.81
N TYR A 190 9.11 18.10 -13.25
CA TYR A 190 7.84 18.61 -13.78
C TYR A 190 7.16 19.64 -12.87
N TYR A 191 7.37 19.55 -11.55
CA TYR A 191 6.74 20.43 -10.56
C TYR A 191 7.57 21.68 -10.25
N ASN A 192 8.78 21.78 -10.81
CA ASN A 192 9.64 22.93 -10.57
C ASN A 192 9.15 24.16 -11.36
N PRO A 193 9.08 25.33 -10.72
CA PRO A 193 9.00 26.60 -11.42
C PRO A 193 10.18 26.78 -12.38
N ARG A 194 10.04 27.65 -13.38
CA ARG A 194 11.12 27.93 -14.34
C ARG A 194 12.36 28.43 -13.60
N ASN A 195 13.51 27.81 -13.87
CA ASN A 195 14.82 28.11 -13.28
C ASN A 195 14.93 27.85 -11.76
N GLU A 196 13.97 27.14 -11.17
CA GLU A 196 14.04 26.70 -9.78
C GLU A 196 14.18 25.18 -9.71
N CYS A 197 14.76 24.69 -8.63
CA CYS A 197 14.88 23.25 -8.37
C CYS A 197 14.48 23.02 -6.93
N GLU A 198 13.18 22.96 -6.67
CA GLU A 198 12.64 22.79 -5.33
C GLU A 198 12.14 21.36 -5.11
N TRP A 199 11.49 20.79 -6.12
CA TRP A 199 10.95 19.45 -6.12
C TRP A 199 12.00 18.40 -6.49
N HIS A 200 12.20 17.46 -5.57
CA HIS A 200 13.17 16.37 -5.69
C HIS A 200 12.52 15.03 -5.37
N TYR A 201 13.11 13.98 -5.91
CA TYR A 201 12.78 12.61 -5.52
C TYR A 201 13.40 12.30 -4.15
N GLU A 202 12.58 11.92 -3.18
CA GLU A 202 13.01 11.37 -1.90
C GLU A 202 12.62 9.89 -1.85
N PRO A 203 13.59 8.95 -1.98
CA PRO A 203 13.32 7.52 -2.15
C PRO A 203 12.67 6.87 -0.94
N CYS A 204 12.86 7.46 0.24
CA CYS A 204 12.50 6.81 1.49
C CYS A 204 11.64 7.68 2.38
N GLY A 205 11.18 8.83 1.90
CA GLY A 205 10.55 9.85 2.73
C GLY A 205 11.48 10.40 3.82
N ARG A 206 11.06 11.49 4.48
CA ARG A 206 11.67 12.02 5.72
C ARG A 206 10.59 12.61 6.60
N HIS A 207 10.94 13.04 7.81
CA HIS A 207 10.03 13.85 8.63
C HIS A 207 9.68 15.14 7.89
N ILE A 208 8.45 15.21 7.39
CA ILE A 208 7.89 16.43 6.78
C ILE A 208 7.18 17.19 7.89
N VAL A 209 7.71 18.37 8.25
CA VAL A 209 6.99 19.33 9.08
C VAL A 209 6.14 20.20 8.16
N THR A 210 4.82 20.19 8.33
CA THR A 210 3.88 21.01 7.56
C THR A 210 3.22 22.04 8.47
N CYS A 211 2.64 23.11 7.91
CA CYS A 211 1.86 24.09 8.68
C CYS A 211 0.79 23.45 9.58
N ARG A 212 0.23 22.30 9.17
CA ARG A 212 -0.73 21.54 9.95
C ARG A 212 -0.13 20.93 11.22
N ILE A 213 1.09 20.40 11.12
CA ILE A 213 1.84 19.88 12.27
C ILE A 213 2.24 21.04 13.20
N ILE A 214 2.62 22.18 12.63
CA ILE A 214 2.96 23.40 13.38
C ILE A 214 1.74 23.96 14.13
N ASN A 215 0.56 23.92 13.51
CA ASN A 215 -0.71 24.35 14.13
C ASN A 215 -1.28 23.32 15.13
N ASN A 216 -0.44 22.39 15.62
CA ASN A 216 -0.75 21.41 16.65
C ASN A 216 -1.95 20.51 16.34
N VAL A 217 -2.25 20.27 15.04
CA VAL A 217 -3.20 19.23 14.63
C VAL A 217 -2.46 17.90 14.74
N SER A 218 -2.41 17.36 15.95
CA SER A 218 -1.77 16.08 16.26
C SER A 218 -2.48 14.95 15.52
N SER A 219 -1.72 14.16 14.77
CA SER A 219 -2.17 12.88 14.25
C SER A 219 -2.04 11.82 15.34
N ASN A 220 -3.01 10.91 15.43
CA ASN A 220 -2.90 9.75 16.33
C ASN A 220 -1.92 8.68 15.80
N PHE A 221 -1.30 8.93 14.64
CA PHE A 221 -0.43 8.00 13.95
C PHE A 221 0.90 8.67 13.59
N SER A 222 2.00 7.93 13.76
CA SER A 222 3.23 8.23 13.04
C SER A 222 3.03 7.85 11.57
N LEU A 223 3.05 8.85 10.68
CA LEU A 223 3.13 8.61 9.24
C LEU A 223 4.35 7.72 8.97
N PRO A 224 4.19 6.58 8.27
CA PRO A 224 5.35 5.85 7.78
C PRO A 224 6.13 6.77 6.84
N TYR A 225 7.44 6.56 6.71
CA TYR A 225 8.15 7.22 5.65
C TYR A 225 7.69 6.63 4.31
N LEU A 226 7.28 7.51 3.40
CA LEU A 226 6.68 7.17 2.12
C LEU A 226 7.53 7.74 1.01
N GLU A 227 7.80 6.92 0.00
CA GLU A 227 8.52 7.30 -1.20
C GLU A 227 7.77 8.42 -1.97
N GLY A 228 8.51 9.39 -2.50
CA GLY A 228 7.98 10.25 -3.57
C GLY A 228 8.60 11.63 -3.65
N LYS A 229 7.81 12.56 -4.20
CA LYS A 229 8.19 13.94 -4.47
C LYS A 229 8.26 14.77 -3.18
N LYS A 230 9.28 15.61 -3.07
CA LYS A 230 9.52 16.47 -1.91
C LYS A 230 9.95 17.86 -2.34
N LEU A 231 9.40 18.88 -1.67
CA LEU A 231 9.85 20.26 -1.77
C LEU A 231 11.00 20.51 -0.77
N LEU A 232 12.18 20.92 -1.25
CA LEU A 232 13.35 21.20 -0.38
C LEU A 232 13.24 22.53 0.37
N ASN A 233 12.56 23.52 -0.20
CA ASN A 233 12.42 24.86 0.39
C ASN A 233 11.21 24.94 1.32
N VAL A 234 11.30 24.33 2.50
CA VAL A 234 10.27 24.44 3.58
C VAL A 234 10.14 25.88 4.11
N PHE A 235 11.08 26.78 3.79
CA PHE A 235 10.99 28.21 4.11
C PHE A 235 9.99 28.99 3.25
N VAL A 236 9.58 28.46 2.09
CA VAL A 236 8.41 28.97 1.37
C VAL A 236 7.18 28.34 2.00
N LEU A 237 6.87 28.82 3.20
CA LEU A 237 5.51 28.84 3.70
C LEU A 237 4.63 29.27 2.52
N HIS A 238 3.78 28.38 2.02
CA HIS A 238 2.62 28.74 1.22
C HIS A 238 1.63 29.49 2.14
N ILE A 239 2.06 30.65 2.65
CA ILE A 239 1.19 31.77 2.97
C ILE A 239 0.87 32.38 1.60
N MET A 240 0.05 31.69 0.81
CA MET A 240 -0.92 32.43 0.01
C MET A 240 -2.10 32.72 0.95
N LYS A 241 -1.87 33.69 1.84
CA LYS A 241 -2.93 34.61 2.25
C LYS A 241 -3.01 35.64 1.13
N ILE A 242 -4.05 35.57 0.31
CA ILE A 242 -5.19 36.51 0.24
C ILE A 242 -6.29 35.76 -0.51
#